data_AF-A0A1F5G3T0-F1
#
_entry.id   AF-A0A1F5G3T0-F1
#
_cell.length_a   1.000
_cell.length_b   1.000
_cell.length_c   1.000
_cell.angle_alpha   90.00
_cell.angle_beta   90.00
_cell.angle_gamma   90.00
#
_symmetry.space_group_name_H-M   'P 1'
#
loop_
_entity.id
_entity.type
_entity.pdbx_description
1 polymer ?
#
loop_
_entity_poly.entity_id
_entity_poly.type
_entity_poly.pdbx_seq_one_letter_code
_entity_poly.pdbx_strand_id
1 'polypeptide(L)'
;MLNFLAANPLGKIAPQPGTVPDTGGDPSGFVASLISSGISLLITVAFVVGLIWMIFAGYSFIFAGDDPKKVTSAWSRIYWGLIGLVIVVGSYAIIKLVETVFKVQFLSGPFSLNP
;
A
#
# COMPACT_ATOMS: atom_id res chain seq x y z
N MET A 1 49.40 11.07 12.55
CA MET A 1 48.86 10.14 11.54
C MET A 1 47.47 10.63 11.17
N LEU A 2 47.20 10.82 9.88
CA LEU A 2 45.93 11.35 9.39
C LEU A 2 44.79 10.39 9.77
N ASN A 3 43.75 10.92 10.41
CA ASN A 3 42.57 10.14 10.79
C ASN A 3 41.71 9.87 9.55
N PHE A 4 42.06 8.81 8.81
CA PHE A 4 41.31 8.35 7.63
C PHE A 4 39.92 7.78 7.97
N LEU A 5 39.47 7.87 9.24
CA LEU A 5 38.09 7.57 9.65
C LEU A 5 37.19 8.82 9.72
N ALA A 6 37.76 10.03 9.67
CA ALA A 6 36.97 11.27 9.61
C ALA A 6 36.49 11.61 8.20
N ALA A 7 37.03 10.93 7.19
CA ALA A 7 36.73 11.16 5.78
C ALA A 7 36.33 9.84 5.12
N ASN A 8 35.26 9.20 5.62
CA ASN A 8 34.45 8.36 4.75
C ASN A 8 33.57 9.30 3.93
N PRO A 9 33.89 9.57 2.65
CA PRO A 9 33.14 10.44 1.77
C PRO A 9 32.01 9.65 1.09
N LEU A 10 31.66 8.48 1.64
CA LEU A 10 30.48 7.75 1.25
C LEU A 10 29.39 8.32 2.11
N GLY A 11 28.69 9.28 1.53
CA GLY A 11 27.48 9.83 2.10
C GLY A 11 26.69 8.69 2.73
N LYS A 12 26.16 8.97 3.91
CA LYS A 12 24.87 8.39 4.24
C LYS A 12 23.98 8.77 3.07
N ILE A 13 23.90 7.92 2.05
CA ILE A 13 22.68 7.73 1.29
C ILE A 13 21.73 7.34 2.41
N ALA A 14 21.09 8.37 2.98
CA ALA A 14 19.95 8.18 3.82
C ALA A 14 19.09 7.22 3.02
N PRO A 15 18.85 5.99 3.52
CA PRO A 15 17.84 5.19 2.88
C PRO A 15 16.60 6.06 2.86
N GLN A 16 16.19 6.36 1.64
CA GLN A 16 15.05 7.20 1.31
C GLN A 16 13.93 6.72 2.24
N PRO A 17 13.25 7.61 2.98
CA PRO A 17 12.22 7.22 3.93
C PRO A 17 11.30 6.17 3.29
N GLY A 18 11.42 4.91 3.76
CA GLY A 18 10.69 3.77 3.22
C GLY A 18 11.48 2.62 2.54
N THR A 19 12.82 2.53 2.58
CA THR A 19 13.54 1.43 1.89
C THR A 19 14.47 0.51 2.68
N VAL A 20 14.79 0.77 3.95
CA VAL A 20 15.34 -0.30 4.82
C VAL A 20 14.86 -0.12 6.26
N PRO A 21 14.32 -1.18 6.89
CA PRO A 21 13.97 -1.17 8.30
C PRO A 21 15.24 -1.23 9.14
N ASP A 22 15.65 -0.09 9.69
CA ASP A 22 16.61 -0.06 10.79
C ASP A 22 15.89 -0.47 12.07
N THR A 23 15.72 -1.77 12.24
CA THR A 23 15.24 -2.34 13.50
C THR A 23 16.45 -2.67 14.32
N GLY A 24 16.94 -1.69 15.09
CA GLY A 24 18.00 -1.84 16.08
C GLY A 24 17.60 -2.74 17.25
N GLY A 25 17.21 -3.99 16.99
CA GLY A 25 16.94 -5.01 18.00
C GLY A 25 15.50 -5.15 18.48
N ASP A 26 14.56 -4.29 18.06
CA ASP A 26 13.16 -4.31 18.54
C ASP A 26 12.27 -5.30 17.76
N PRO A 27 11.77 -6.40 18.37
CA PRO A 27 10.96 -7.40 17.67
C PRO A 27 9.68 -6.83 17.03
N SER A 28 9.12 -5.78 17.63
CA SER A 28 7.92 -5.09 17.14
C SER A 28 8.17 -4.29 15.86
N GLY A 29 9.35 -3.67 15.72
CA GLY A 29 9.73 -2.90 14.52
C GLY A 29 9.89 -3.80 13.29
N PHE A 30 10.46 -4.99 13.48
CA PHE A 30 10.60 -5.98 12.41
C PHE A 30 9.24 -6.50 11.92
N VAL A 31 8.34 -6.84 12.85
CA VAL A 31 6.98 -7.32 12.51
C VAL A 31 6.17 -6.21 11.83
N ALA A 32 6.21 -4.98 12.34
CA ALA A 32 5.53 -3.84 11.73
C ALA A 32 6.04 -3.59 10.30
N SER A 33 7.35 -3.71 10.07
CA SER A 33 7.94 -3.51 8.75
C SER A 33 7.61 -4.62 7.74
N LEU A 34 7.59 -5.88 8.18
CA LEU A 34 7.15 -7.01 7.36
C LEU A 34 5.69 -6.83 6.92
N ILE A 35 4.83 -6.45 7.87
CA ILE A 35 3.40 -6.22 7.62
C ILE A 35 3.22 -5.02 6.68
N SER A 36 3.91 -3.92 6.93
CA SER A 36 3.92 -2.71 6.09
C SER A 36 4.34 -3.01 4.65
N SER A 37 5.48 -3.67 4.47
CA SER A 37 6.00 -4.05 3.15
C SER A 37 5.04 -4.98 2.41
N GLY A 38 4.48 -5.96 3.15
CA GLY A 38 3.47 -6.88 2.62
C GLY A 38 2.22 -6.13 2.16
N ILE A 39 1.66 -5.25 2.99
CA ILE A 39 0.47 -4.46 2.68
C ILE A 39 0.70 -3.53 1.49
N SER A 40 1.84 -2.84 1.43
CA SER A 40 2.16 -1.93 0.32
C SER A 40 2.22 -2.68 -1.02
N LEU A 41 2.83 -3.87 -1.02
CA LEU A 41 2.87 -4.73 -2.20
C LEU A 41 1.47 -5.24 -2.56
N LEU A 42 0.68 -5.65 -1.56
CA LEU A 42 -0.68 -6.14 -1.74
C LEU A 42 -1.62 -5.06 -2.30
N ILE A 43 -1.55 -3.83 -1.79
CA ILE A 43 -2.32 -2.68 -2.28
C ILE A 43 -1.94 -2.37 -3.73
N THR A 44 -0.64 -2.35 -4.05
CA THR A 44 -0.17 -2.10 -5.42
C THR A 44 -0.69 -3.15 -6.40
N VAL A 45 -0.57 -4.43 -6.04
CA VAL A 45 -1.06 -5.55 -6.86
C VAL A 45 -2.59 -5.50 -6.97
N ALA A 46 -3.30 -5.26 -5.86
CA ALA A 46 -4.75 -5.15 -5.83
C ALA A 46 -5.26 -4.01 -6.73
N PHE A 47 -4.55 -2.88 -6.77
CA PHE A 47 -4.90 -1.76 -7.63
C PHE A 47 -4.78 -2.12 -9.11
N VAL A 48 -3.69 -2.76 -9.51
CA VAL A 48 -3.47 -3.20 -10.91
C VAL A 48 -4.50 -4.26 -11.31
N VAL A 49 -4.71 -5.27 -10.48
CA VAL A 49 -5.69 -6.33 -10.73
C VAL A 49 -7.11 -5.74 -10.78
N GLY A 50 -7.43 -4.81 -9.89
CA GLY A 50 -8.71 -4.11 -9.86
C GLY A 50 -8.98 -3.32 -11.15
N LEU A 51 -7.97 -2.63 -11.70
CA LEU A 51 -8.10 -1.94 -12.99
C LEU A 51 -8.38 -2.91 -14.15
N ILE A 52 -7.68 -4.04 -14.19
CA ILE A 52 -7.92 -5.07 -15.22
C ILE A 52 -9.35 -5.61 -15.10
N TRP A 53 -9.80 -5.93 -13.89
CA TRP A 53 -11.15 -6.40 -13.63
C TRP A 53 -12.23 -5.36 -14.00
N MET A 54 -11.97 -4.08 -13.76
CA MET A 54 -12.85 -2.97 -14.13
C MET A 54 -13.05 -2.90 -15.65
N ILE A 55 -11.97 -3.07 -16.42
CA ILE A 55 -12.03 -3.10 -17.89
C ILE A 55 -12.89 -4.28 -18.37
N PHE A 56 -12.70 -5.48 -17.80
CA PHE A 56 -13.51 -6.66 -18.12
C PHE A 56 -15.00 -6.45 -17.79
N ALA A 57 -15.30 -5.81 -16.66
CA ALA A 57 -16.68 -5.47 -16.29
C ALA A 57 -17.31 -4.49 -17.29
N GLY A 58 -16.56 -3.47 -17.72
CA GLY A 58 -17.00 -2.50 -18.74
C GLY A 58 -17.28 -3.16 -20.09
N TYR A 59 -16.40 -4.05 -20.54
CA TYR A 59 -16.65 -4.83 -21.77
C TYR A 59 -17.91 -5.69 -21.66
N SER A 60 -18.08 -6.41 -20.54
CA SER A 60 -19.28 -7.23 -20.30
C SER A 60 -20.57 -6.41 -20.29
N PHE A 61 -20.51 -5.12 -19.94
CA PHE A 61 -21.66 -4.21 -19.96
C PHE A 61 -22.03 -3.79 -21.38
N ILE A 62 -21.06 -3.42 -22.21
CA ILE A 62 -21.28 -3.01 -23.61
C ILE A 62 -21.84 -4.19 -24.43
N PHE A 63 -21.37 -5.41 -24.20
CA PHE A 63 -21.84 -6.61 -24.89
C PHE A 63 -23.20 -7.14 -24.39
N ALA A 64 -23.79 -6.56 -23.33
CA ALA A 64 -25.06 -7.03 -22.78
C ALA A 64 -26.27 -6.71 -23.67
N GLY A 65 -26.16 -5.70 -24.54
CA GLY A 65 -27.16 -5.39 -25.58
C GLY A 65 -28.60 -5.27 -25.06
N ASP A 66 -29.51 -6.01 -25.69
CA ASP A 66 -30.97 -5.95 -25.49
C ASP A 66 -31.51 -7.05 -24.53
N ASP A 67 -30.64 -7.88 -23.95
CA ASP A 67 -31.07 -8.97 -23.08
C ASP A 67 -31.09 -8.51 -21.61
N PRO A 68 -32.28 -8.26 -21.00
CA PRO A 68 -32.39 -7.63 -19.68
C PRO A 68 -31.73 -8.44 -18.57
N LYS A 69 -31.62 -9.77 -18.74
CA LYS A 69 -30.90 -10.65 -17.82
C LYS A 69 -29.39 -10.38 -17.83
N LYS A 70 -28.82 -10.13 -19.02
CA LYS A 70 -27.39 -9.84 -19.17
C LYS A 70 -27.06 -8.45 -18.65
N VAL A 71 -27.94 -7.48 -18.88
CA VAL A 71 -27.79 -6.12 -18.36
C VAL A 71 -27.80 -6.11 -16.84
N THR A 72 -28.74 -6.81 -16.20
CA THR A 72 -28.78 -6.97 -14.74
C THR A 72 -27.52 -7.63 -14.19
N SER A 73 -27.03 -8.69 -14.85
CA SER A 73 -25.81 -9.38 -14.44
C SER A 73 -24.56 -8.49 -14.60
N ALA A 74 -24.50 -7.68 -15.66
CA ALA A 74 -23.42 -6.74 -15.90
C ALA A 74 -23.40 -5.62 -14.85
N TRP A 75 -24.56 -5.08 -14.48
CA TRP A 75 -24.66 -4.11 -13.37
C TRP A 75 -24.14 -4.69 -12.05
N SER A 76 -24.54 -5.92 -11.70
CA SER A 76 -24.01 -6.58 -10.51
C SER A 76 -22.49 -6.70 -10.54
N ARG A 77 -21.89 -7.04 -11.70
CA ARG A 77 -20.42 -7.09 -11.85
C ARG A 77 -19.76 -5.72 -11.66
N ILE A 78 -20.36 -4.66 -12.17
CA ILE A 78 -19.87 -3.29 -11.99
C ILE A 78 -19.91 -2.90 -10.51
N TYR A 79 -21.02 -3.17 -9.81
CA TYR A 79 -21.14 -2.87 -8.37
C TYR A 79 -20.06 -3.58 -7.55
N TRP A 80 -19.84 -4.87 -7.79
CA TRP A 80 -18.80 -5.63 -7.11
C TRP A 80 -17.38 -5.10 -7.42
N GLY A 81 -17.12 -4.72 -8.67
CA GLY A 81 -15.85 -4.11 -9.06
C GLY A 81 -15.62 -2.75 -8.39
N LEU A 82 -16.65 -1.89 -8.36
CA LEU A 82 -16.60 -0.58 -7.72
C LEU A 82 -16.37 -0.70 -6.20
N ILE A 83 -17.07 -1.63 -5.55
CA ILE A 83 -16.92 -1.91 -4.12
C ILE A 83 -15.49 -2.38 -3.81
N GLY A 84 -14.92 -3.26 -4.64
CA GLY A 84 -13.52 -3.67 -4.49
C GLY A 84 -12.55 -2.48 -4.57
N LEU A 85 -12.75 -1.58 -5.54
CA LEU A 85 -11.91 -0.38 -5.68
C LEU A 85 -12.05 0.55 -4.46
N VAL A 86 -13.27 0.78 -3.99
CA VAL A 86 -13.54 1.61 -2.81
C VAL A 86 -12.90 1.02 -1.56
N ILE A 87 -12.91 -0.31 -1.38
CA ILE A 87 -12.27 -0.97 -0.25
C ILE A 87 -10.75 -0.78 -0.27
N VAL A 88 -10.09 -0.90 -1.44
CA VAL A 88 -8.64 -0.69 -1.55
C VAL A 88 -8.28 0.76 -1.18
N VAL A 89 -9.02 1.72 -1.71
CA VAL A 89 -8.82 3.16 -1.40
C VAL A 89 -9.12 3.45 0.07
N GLY A 90 -10.19 2.89 0.62
CA GLY A 90 -10.58 3.03 2.02
C GLY A 90 -9.56 2.42 2.97
N SER A 91 -9.00 1.26 2.64
CA SER A 91 -7.92 0.63 3.41
C SER A 91 -6.68 1.53 3.49
N TYR A 92 -6.26 2.09 2.36
CA TYR A 92 -5.14 3.05 2.33
C TYR A 92 -5.42 4.30 3.18
N ALA A 93 -6.63 4.84 3.08
CA ALA A 93 -7.04 6.00 3.87
C ALA A 93 -7.03 5.71 5.38
N ILE A 94 -7.49 4.52 5.81
CA ILE A 94 -7.47 4.11 7.22
C ILE A 94 -6.02 3.99 7.72
N ILE A 95 -5.12 3.38 6.95
CA ILE A 95 -3.70 3.26 7.33
C ILE A 95 -3.09 4.66 7.55
N LYS A 96 -3.32 5.59 6.62
CA LYS A 96 -2.86 6.98 6.73
C LYS A 96 -3.45 7.73 7.91
N LEU A 97 -4.72 7.48 8.21
CA LEU A 97 -5.41 8.06 9.35
C LEU A 97 -4.79 7.56 10.66
N VAL A 98 -4.52 6.26 10.77
CA VAL A 98 -3.87 5.66 11.95
C VAL A 98 -2.44 6.20 12.13
N GLU A 99 -1.64 6.32 11.06
CA GLU A 99 -0.31 6.95 11.12
C GLU A 99 -0.38 8.37 11.68
N THR A 100 -1.37 9.16 11.24
CA THR A 100 -1.53 10.57 11.62
C THR A 100 -2.03 10.73 13.04
N VAL A 101 -3.04 9.95 13.45
CA VAL A 101 -3.69 10.04 14.77
C VAL A 101 -2.76 9.54 15.87
N PHE A 102 -2.06 8.42 15.63
CA PHE A 102 -1.18 7.83 16.63
C PHE A 102 0.25 8.39 16.57
N LYS A 103 0.60 9.22 15.55
CA LYS A 103 1.96 9.68 15.27
C LYS A 103 3.01 8.55 15.25
N VAL A 104 2.57 7.31 15.03
CA VAL A 104 3.45 6.14 14.99
C VAL A 104 3.90 5.94 13.56
N GLN A 105 5.22 5.96 13.36
CA GLN A 105 5.84 5.76 12.06
C GLN A 105 6.03 4.27 11.78
N PHE A 106 4.94 3.55 11.48
CA PHE A 106 5.03 2.12 11.12
C PHE A 106 5.76 1.87 9.79
N LEU A 107 5.87 2.90 8.94
CA LEU A 107 6.41 2.82 7.58
C LEU A 107 7.78 3.49 7.39
N SER A 108 8.24 4.36 8.30
CA SER A 108 9.32 5.32 7.99
C SER A 108 10.43 5.53 9.03
N GLY A 109 10.43 4.83 10.18
CA GLY A 109 11.53 4.95 11.14
C GLY A 109 11.44 3.95 12.29
N PRO A 110 12.56 3.71 13.02
CA PRO A 110 12.56 2.88 14.22
C PRO A 110 11.49 3.40 15.17
N PHE A 111 10.73 2.49 15.75
CA PHE A 111 9.65 2.77 16.68
C PHE A 111 10.14 3.69 17.80
N SER A 112 9.84 4.99 17.67
CA SER A 112 10.20 6.00 18.66
C SER A 112 8.92 6.43 19.35
N LEU A 113 8.76 5.95 20.58
CA LEU A 113 7.86 6.57 21.55
C LEU A 113 8.49 7.92 21.92
N ASN A 114 8.04 8.99 21.28
CA ASN A 114 8.18 10.31 21.87
C ASN A 114 7.30 10.31 23.13
N PRO A 115 7.79 10.78 24.30
CA PRO A 115 6.91 10.92 25.45
C PRO A 115 5.67 11.77 25.12
#